data_AF-A0A2H0YKY9-F1
#
_entry.id   AF-A0A2H0YKY9-F1
#
_cell.length_a   1.000
_cell.length_b   1.000
_cell.length_c   1.000
_cell.angle_alpha   90.00
_cell.angle_beta   90.00
_cell.angle_gamma   90.00
#
_symmetry.space_group_name_H-M   'P 1'
#
loop_
_entity.id
_entity.type
_entity.pdbx_description
1 polymer ?
#
loop_
_entity_poly.entity_id
_entity_poly.type
_entity_poly.pdbx_seq_one_letter_code
_entity_poly.pdbx_strand_id
1 'polypeptide(L)'
;IRTSRENPTKSPEKMAHVIRALSELKVRYLVTIGGDDTAYTSSQVEKEAKGKIAVCHVPKTIDNDLPLPPGIPTFGYETARELGTKLVENLMEDAKTAARWYFVIAMGRSAGHLALGMGTGAGATMALIPEELGKTYSLRKVLNILEGAIIKRLSMGKDHGVAVIAEGVAARLDPQEFSFVKDAPRDEHGNIRLAEIPFGTILKDEVTKDLKEMGIKITIVAKDIGYELRCNPPTAFDRQYTRNLGYSAARFLLDGGSGAMILFKDGKTTPIPFADLMDPKTGKTRIRTVDIHSEIYQTARRYMIRLNPDDLKGDALKRLADTAKMSPDEFKKRFGEF
;
A
#
# COMPACT_ATOMS: atom_id res chain seq x y z
N ILE A 1 11.53 18.87 15.47
CA ILE A 1 11.77 18.32 14.11
C ILE A 1 10.53 18.64 13.28
N ARG A 2 10.67 19.32 12.14
CA ARG A 2 9.57 19.62 11.20
C ARG A 2 9.87 18.93 9.88
N THR A 3 8.84 18.54 9.12
CA THR A 3 8.95 18.00 7.76
C THR A 3 8.58 19.07 6.74
N SER A 4 9.18 19.01 5.55
CA SER A 4 8.78 19.81 4.39
C SER A 4 8.27 18.90 3.28
N ARG A 5 7.35 19.39 2.44
CA ARG A 5 6.88 18.71 1.22
C ARG A 5 7.56 19.24 -0.06
N GLU A 6 8.42 20.25 0.08
CA GLU A 6 9.12 20.88 -1.04
C GLU A 6 10.01 19.87 -1.78
N ASN A 7 9.93 19.89 -3.11
CA ASN A 7 10.78 19.11 -3.99
C ASN A 7 11.77 20.03 -4.75
N PRO A 8 13.02 20.17 -4.27
CA PRO A 8 13.99 21.08 -4.87
C PRO A 8 14.47 20.59 -6.25
N THR A 9 14.29 19.31 -6.60
CA THR A 9 14.79 18.76 -7.89
C THR A 9 14.05 19.30 -9.10
N LYS A 10 12.95 20.05 -8.91
CA LYS A 10 12.15 20.64 -9.99
C LYS A 10 12.75 21.93 -10.55
N SER A 11 13.73 22.53 -9.88
CA SER A 11 14.40 23.76 -10.35
C SER A 11 15.91 23.65 -10.12
N PRO A 12 16.74 23.88 -11.16
CA PRO A 12 18.18 23.99 -10.99
C PRO A 12 18.58 25.06 -9.98
N GLU A 13 17.86 26.20 -9.92
CA GLU A 13 18.14 27.24 -8.91
C GLU A 13 17.88 26.74 -7.50
N LYS A 14 16.76 26.03 -7.27
CA LYS A 14 16.43 25.43 -5.97
C LYS A 14 17.48 24.41 -5.55
N MET A 15 17.92 23.54 -6.46
CA MET A 15 19.02 22.60 -6.18
C MET A 15 20.32 23.31 -5.83
N ALA A 16 20.69 24.35 -6.59
CA ALA A 16 21.89 25.15 -6.30
C ALA A 16 21.78 25.85 -4.94
N HIS A 17 20.59 26.31 -4.54
CA HIS A 17 20.34 26.87 -3.21
C HIS A 17 20.54 25.83 -2.11
N VAL A 18 20.06 24.59 -2.29
CA VAL A 18 20.28 23.50 -1.34
C VAL A 18 21.77 23.22 -1.16
N ILE A 19 22.52 23.05 -2.25
CA ILE A 19 23.97 22.78 -2.17
C ILE A 19 24.73 23.93 -1.52
N ARG A 20 24.37 25.17 -1.86
CA ARG A 20 24.97 26.38 -1.27
C ARG A 20 24.72 26.45 0.22
N ALA A 21 23.48 26.29 0.66
CA ALA A 21 23.10 26.34 2.07
C ALA A 21 23.83 25.25 2.88
N LEU A 22 23.87 24.02 2.37
CA LEU A 22 24.62 22.93 3.02
C LEU A 22 26.13 23.24 3.11
N SER A 23 26.70 23.85 2.06
CA SER A 23 28.11 24.24 2.02
C SER A 23 28.43 25.38 3.00
N GLU A 24 27.58 26.40 3.08
CA GLU A 24 27.71 27.53 4.00
C GLU A 24 27.62 27.08 5.47
N LEU A 25 26.75 26.10 5.74
CA LEU A 25 26.64 25.42 7.04
C LEU A 25 27.79 24.44 7.30
N LYS A 26 28.74 24.29 6.38
CA LYS A 26 29.89 23.38 6.45
C LYS A 26 29.47 21.91 6.69
N VAL A 27 28.34 21.51 6.12
CA VAL A 27 27.85 20.13 6.20
C VAL A 27 28.74 19.23 5.35
N ARG A 28 29.47 18.32 6.01
CA ARG A 28 30.27 17.28 5.34
C ARG A 28 29.47 16.01 5.04
N TYR A 29 28.49 15.71 5.89
CA TYR A 29 27.74 14.47 5.90
C TYR A 29 26.25 14.78 5.95
N LEU A 30 25.49 14.27 4.98
CA LEU A 30 24.04 14.41 4.91
C LEU A 30 23.37 13.04 5.00
N VAL A 31 22.66 12.80 6.10
CA VAL A 31 21.77 11.65 6.25
C VAL A 31 20.35 12.11 5.95
N THR A 32 19.72 11.53 4.93
CA THR A 32 18.32 11.80 4.61
C THR A 32 17.43 10.64 5.06
N ILE A 33 16.20 10.95 5.48
CA ILE A 33 15.26 9.98 6.02
C ILE A 33 13.92 10.18 5.32
N GLY A 34 13.47 9.21 4.53
CA GLY A 34 12.29 9.42 3.70
C GLY A 34 11.88 8.23 2.84
N GLY A 35 10.84 8.46 2.05
CA GLY A 35 10.36 7.51 1.05
C GLY A 35 11.07 7.70 -0.30
N ASP A 36 10.43 7.25 -1.37
CA ASP A 36 10.93 7.26 -2.75
C ASP A 36 11.31 8.66 -3.24
N ASP A 37 10.49 9.68 -2.95
CA ASP A 37 10.74 11.08 -3.31
C ASP A 37 11.99 11.65 -2.63
N THR A 38 12.18 11.30 -1.35
CA THR A 38 13.36 11.72 -0.59
C THR A 38 14.60 10.97 -1.05
N ALA A 39 14.49 9.66 -1.34
CA ALA A 39 15.58 8.88 -1.90
C ALA A 39 16.05 9.48 -3.23
N TYR A 40 15.11 9.83 -4.11
CA TYR A 40 15.41 10.50 -5.37
C TYR A 40 16.10 11.85 -5.14
N THR A 41 15.54 12.71 -4.30
CA THR A 41 16.14 14.01 -3.95
C THR A 41 17.56 13.85 -3.41
N SER A 42 17.79 12.82 -2.59
CA SER A 42 19.11 12.51 -2.02
C SER A 42 20.13 12.14 -3.09
N SER A 43 19.71 11.36 -4.10
CA SER A 43 20.57 11.03 -5.24
C SER A 43 20.98 12.28 -6.04
N GLN A 44 20.05 13.23 -6.21
CA GLN A 44 20.35 14.47 -6.92
C GLN A 44 21.28 15.38 -6.10
N VAL A 45 21.05 15.50 -4.79
CA VAL A 45 21.96 16.24 -3.90
C VAL A 45 23.37 15.65 -3.92
N GLU A 46 23.50 14.33 -3.86
CA GLU A 46 24.79 13.65 -3.90
C GLU A 46 25.56 13.95 -5.19
N LYS A 47 24.87 13.82 -6.34
CA LYS A 47 25.43 14.13 -7.65
C LYS A 47 25.87 15.59 -7.77
N GLU A 48 25.02 16.53 -7.36
CA GLU A 48 25.29 17.97 -7.46
C GLU A 48 26.35 18.44 -6.46
N ALA A 49 26.50 17.75 -5.33
CA ALA A 49 27.54 18.06 -4.35
C ALA A 49 28.96 17.77 -4.86
N LYS A 50 29.13 16.95 -5.91
CA LYS A 50 30.42 16.63 -6.55
C LYS A 50 31.50 16.24 -5.53
N GLY A 51 31.13 15.41 -4.55
CA GLY A 51 32.02 14.92 -3.49
C GLY A 51 32.28 15.90 -2.33
N LYS A 52 31.73 17.12 -2.35
CA LYS A 52 31.85 18.07 -1.22
C LYS A 52 31.02 17.68 -0.01
N ILE A 53 29.93 16.94 -0.24
CA ILE A 53 29.00 16.46 0.78
C ILE A 53 28.81 14.97 0.51
N ALA A 54 29.13 14.13 1.49
CA ALA A 54 28.83 12.71 1.42
C ALA A 54 27.39 12.47 1.88
N VAL A 55 26.62 11.75 1.08
CA VAL A 55 25.17 11.60 1.28
C VAL A 55 24.82 10.12 1.44
N CYS A 56 23.97 9.80 2.42
CA CYS A 56 23.31 8.51 2.48
C CYS A 56 21.82 8.66 2.82
N HIS A 57 21.03 7.66 2.43
CA HIS A 57 19.59 7.64 2.67
C HIS A 57 19.18 6.52 3.62
N VAL A 58 18.22 6.78 4.51
CA VAL A 58 17.62 5.79 5.40
C VAL A 58 16.16 5.54 4.99
N PRO A 59 15.76 4.27 4.72
CA PRO A 59 14.51 3.94 4.05
C PRO A 59 13.28 4.04 4.96
N LYS A 60 12.61 5.20 4.96
CA LYS A 60 11.39 5.47 5.74
C LYS A 60 10.15 5.41 4.87
N THR A 61 9.31 4.39 5.04
CA THR A 61 7.94 4.40 4.52
C THR A 61 7.11 3.34 5.25
N ILE A 62 5.84 3.63 5.53
CA ILE A 62 4.91 2.63 6.07
C ILE A 62 4.28 1.81 4.94
N ASP A 63 4.42 2.24 3.69
CA ASP A 63 3.83 1.57 2.52
C ASP A 63 4.72 0.42 2.02
N ASN A 64 5.93 0.29 2.58
CA ASN A 64 6.90 -0.77 2.30
C ASN A 64 7.34 -0.88 0.84
N ASP A 65 7.34 0.25 0.13
CA ASP A 65 7.42 0.35 -1.32
C ASP A 65 8.77 0.86 -1.85
N LEU A 66 9.76 1.10 -0.98
CA LEU A 66 11.14 1.30 -1.43
C LEU A 66 11.75 0.01 -1.98
N PRO A 67 12.70 0.08 -2.94
CA PRO A 67 13.27 -1.07 -3.64
C PRO A 67 14.32 -1.80 -2.79
N LEU A 68 13.92 -2.24 -1.60
CA LEU A 68 14.70 -3.10 -0.72
C LEU A 68 14.54 -4.58 -1.14
N PRO A 69 15.54 -5.43 -0.88
CA PRO A 69 15.44 -6.86 -1.12
C PRO A 69 14.18 -7.48 -0.48
N PRO A 70 13.62 -8.57 -1.08
CA PRO A 70 12.50 -9.29 -0.48
C PRO A 70 12.79 -9.71 0.96
N GLY A 71 11.74 -9.69 1.80
CA GLY A 71 11.83 -10.05 3.21
C GLY A 71 12.43 -8.96 4.12
N ILE A 72 12.80 -7.79 3.58
CA ILE A 72 13.32 -6.69 4.39
C ILE A 72 12.32 -5.52 4.36
N PRO A 73 11.76 -5.14 5.52
CA PRO A 73 10.84 -4.02 5.58
C PRO A 73 11.58 -2.68 5.57
N THR A 74 10.88 -1.65 5.08
CA THR A 74 11.22 -0.26 5.38
C THR A 74 10.81 0.04 6.82
N PHE A 75 11.53 0.94 7.50
CA PHE A 75 11.20 1.17 8.91
C PHE A 75 9.87 1.90 9.05
N GLY A 76 9.12 1.54 10.10
CA GLY A 76 7.75 1.98 10.36
C GLY A 76 6.67 1.06 9.80
N TYR A 77 6.99 0.22 8.81
CA TYR A 77 6.04 -0.74 8.24
C TYR A 77 5.53 -1.74 9.29
N GLU A 78 6.41 -2.37 10.07
CA GLU A 78 5.99 -3.37 11.06
C GLU A 78 5.14 -2.75 12.17
N THR A 79 5.48 -1.54 12.63
CA THR A 79 4.64 -0.79 13.57
C THR A 79 3.26 -0.47 13.01
N ALA A 80 3.19 0.02 11.77
CA ALA A 80 1.92 0.33 11.11
C ALA A 80 1.09 -0.94 10.89
N ARG A 81 1.73 -2.04 10.46
CA ARG A 81 1.11 -3.34 10.25
C ARG A 81 0.53 -3.90 11.55
N GLU A 82 1.28 -3.88 12.66
CA GLU A 82 0.82 -4.40 13.95
C GLU A 82 -0.41 -3.63 14.46
N LEU A 83 -0.37 -2.29 14.46
CA LEU A 83 -1.52 -1.50 14.88
C LEU A 83 -2.72 -1.73 13.94
N GLY A 84 -2.48 -1.71 12.64
CA GLY A 84 -3.53 -1.92 11.65
C GLY A 84 -4.21 -3.29 11.76
N THR A 85 -3.44 -4.35 12.05
CA THR A 85 -3.98 -5.67 12.39
C THR A 85 -4.94 -5.59 13.58
N LYS A 86 -4.54 -4.96 14.69
CA LYS A 86 -5.41 -4.81 15.88
C LYS A 86 -6.67 -4.00 15.59
N LEU A 87 -6.57 -2.96 14.78
CA LEU A 87 -7.74 -2.17 14.37
C LEU A 87 -8.70 -3.00 13.52
N VAL A 88 -8.19 -3.80 12.58
CA VAL A 88 -9.00 -4.70 11.76
C VAL A 88 -9.66 -5.80 12.61
N GLU A 89 -8.97 -6.37 13.59
CA GLU A 89 -9.53 -7.35 14.53
C GLU A 89 -10.72 -6.76 15.32
N ASN A 90 -10.59 -5.53 15.82
CA ASN A 90 -11.69 -4.85 16.51
C ASN A 90 -12.90 -4.66 15.57
N LEU A 91 -12.66 -4.29 14.31
CA LEU A 91 -13.72 -4.17 13.30
C LEU A 91 -14.34 -5.53 12.95
N MET A 92 -13.58 -6.62 13.00
CA MET A 92 -14.10 -7.97 12.76
C MET A 92 -15.04 -8.42 13.88
N GLU A 93 -14.71 -8.15 15.14
CA GLU A 93 -15.58 -8.48 16.27
C GLU A 93 -16.86 -7.63 16.26
N ASP A 94 -16.72 -6.33 15.97
CA ASP A 94 -17.89 -5.47 15.79
C ASP A 94 -18.75 -5.90 14.59
N ALA A 95 -18.13 -6.23 13.45
CA ALA A 95 -18.84 -6.73 12.26
C ALA A 95 -19.71 -7.94 12.60
N LYS A 96 -19.15 -8.89 13.36
CA LYS A 96 -19.82 -10.12 13.80
C LYS A 96 -20.99 -9.85 14.71
N THR A 97 -20.86 -8.93 15.67
CA THR A 97 -21.92 -8.63 16.64
C THR A 97 -23.05 -7.80 16.03
N ALA A 98 -22.75 -6.93 15.07
CA ALA A 98 -23.72 -6.05 14.42
C ALA A 98 -24.20 -6.55 13.04
N ALA A 99 -23.85 -7.77 12.63
CA ALA A 99 -24.23 -8.37 11.33
C ALA A 99 -23.97 -7.43 10.13
N ARG A 100 -22.75 -6.91 10.04
CA ARG A 100 -22.36 -5.91 9.02
C ARG A 100 -21.02 -6.19 8.37
N TRP A 101 -20.76 -5.45 7.30
CA TRP A 101 -19.46 -5.42 6.64
C TRP A 101 -18.72 -4.11 6.87
N TYR A 102 -17.41 -4.20 7.01
CA TYR A 102 -16.52 -3.06 6.92
C TYR A 102 -15.72 -3.09 5.63
N PHE A 103 -15.71 -1.97 4.92
CA PHE A 103 -14.75 -1.68 3.86
C PHE A 103 -13.69 -0.75 4.44
N VAL A 104 -12.52 -1.31 4.71
CA VAL A 104 -11.38 -0.62 5.31
C VAL A 104 -10.45 -0.17 4.19
N ILE A 105 -10.41 1.12 3.90
CA ILE A 105 -9.47 1.71 2.94
C ILE A 105 -8.15 1.96 3.66
N ALA A 106 -7.15 1.17 3.31
CA ALA A 106 -5.81 1.22 3.87
C ALA A 106 -4.89 2.11 3.02
N MET A 107 -4.09 2.95 3.69
CA MET A 107 -3.01 3.68 3.01
C MET A 107 -2.03 2.75 2.30
N GLY A 108 -1.46 3.24 1.21
CA GLY A 108 -0.61 2.46 0.31
C GLY A 108 -0.87 2.85 -1.14
N ARG A 109 -0.40 4.05 -1.50
CA ARG A 109 -0.61 4.65 -2.83
C ARG A 109 -0.06 3.75 -3.95
N SER A 110 1.19 3.33 -3.79
CA SER A 110 1.97 2.71 -4.87
C SER A 110 1.90 1.19 -4.87
N ALA A 111 1.71 0.60 -3.68
CA ALA A 111 1.75 -0.84 -3.45
C ALA A 111 0.78 -1.27 -2.34
N GLY A 112 0.33 -2.52 -2.41
CA GLY A 112 -0.64 -3.10 -1.47
C GLY A 112 -0.06 -3.74 -0.20
N HIS A 113 1.23 -3.56 0.10
CA HIS A 113 1.90 -4.28 1.21
C HIS A 113 1.23 -4.07 2.57
N LEU A 114 0.78 -2.85 2.85
CA LEU A 114 0.16 -2.52 4.14
C LEU A 114 -1.23 -3.14 4.24
N ALA A 115 -2.08 -2.97 3.23
CA ALA A 115 -3.41 -3.58 3.16
C ALA A 115 -3.35 -5.12 3.28
N LEU A 116 -2.46 -5.75 2.50
CA LEU A 116 -2.26 -7.20 2.55
C LEU A 116 -1.72 -7.65 3.91
N GLY A 117 -0.74 -6.93 4.46
CA GLY A 117 -0.12 -7.25 5.73
C GLY A 117 -1.09 -7.17 6.91
N MET A 118 -1.87 -6.09 7.00
CA MET A 118 -2.87 -5.90 8.06
C MET A 118 -4.01 -6.92 7.93
N GLY A 119 -4.54 -7.09 6.71
CA GLY A 119 -5.64 -8.02 6.45
C GLY A 119 -5.26 -9.48 6.72
N THR A 120 -4.05 -9.88 6.30
CA THR A 120 -3.55 -11.24 6.57
C THR A 120 -3.26 -11.44 8.06
N GLY A 121 -2.63 -10.46 8.71
CA GLY A 121 -2.32 -10.51 10.13
C GLY A 121 -3.56 -10.66 11.01
N ALA A 122 -4.66 -9.97 10.65
CA ALA A 122 -5.92 -10.03 11.37
C ALA A 122 -6.79 -11.26 11.02
N GLY A 123 -6.47 -11.99 9.94
CA GLY A 123 -7.38 -12.98 9.38
C GLY A 123 -8.67 -12.35 8.85
N ALA A 124 -8.58 -11.15 8.28
CA ALA A 124 -9.71 -10.44 7.67
C ALA A 124 -10.38 -11.30 6.59
N THR A 125 -11.67 -11.05 6.34
CA THR A 125 -12.43 -11.80 5.32
C THR A 125 -11.72 -11.77 3.97
N MET A 126 -11.19 -10.60 3.59
CA MET A 126 -10.34 -10.46 2.42
C MET A 126 -9.43 -9.25 2.53
N ALA A 127 -8.32 -9.28 1.77
CA ALA A 127 -7.61 -8.09 1.36
C ALA A 127 -7.65 -7.95 -0.16
N LEU A 128 -7.68 -6.70 -0.65
CA LEU A 128 -7.68 -6.35 -2.06
C LEU A 128 -6.55 -5.35 -2.33
N ILE A 129 -5.66 -5.69 -3.26
CA ILE A 129 -4.48 -4.90 -3.60
C ILE A 129 -4.47 -4.57 -5.10
N PRO A 130 -3.85 -3.45 -5.53
CA PRO A 130 -3.84 -3.09 -6.94
C PRO A 130 -3.00 -4.04 -7.81
N GLU A 131 -2.02 -4.76 -7.24
CA GLU A 131 -1.14 -5.67 -7.96
C GLU A 131 -1.85 -6.86 -8.60
N GLU A 132 -2.89 -7.39 -7.97
CA GLU A 132 -3.65 -8.55 -8.47
C GLU A 132 -4.69 -8.19 -9.53
N LEU A 133 -4.97 -6.90 -9.72
CA LEU A 133 -6.02 -6.44 -10.64
C LEU A 133 -5.50 -6.12 -12.06
N GLY A 134 -4.18 -6.08 -12.22
CA GLY A 134 -3.51 -5.69 -13.46
C GLY A 134 -3.03 -4.23 -13.45
N LYS A 135 -2.61 -3.73 -14.62
CA LYS A 135 -2.10 -2.36 -14.76
C LYS A 135 -3.22 -1.31 -14.74
N THR A 136 -4.34 -1.62 -15.41
CA THR A 136 -5.55 -0.80 -15.50
C THR A 136 -6.75 -1.74 -15.49
N TYR A 137 -7.83 -1.37 -14.82
CA TYR A 137 -9.04 -2.19 -14.70
C TYR A 137 -10.28 -1.32 -14.45
N SER A 138 -11.45 -1.91 -14.69
CA SER A 138 -12.74 -1.25 -14.44
C SER A 138 -13.12 -1.26 -12.97
N LEU A 139 -13.96 -0.31 -12.55
CA LEU A 139 -14.57 -0.37 -11.21
C LEU A 139 -15.44 -1.62 -11.07
N ARG A 140 -16.10 -2.04 -12.16
CA ARG A 140 -16.93 -3.23 -12.17
C ARG A 140 -16.16 -4.47 -11.72
N LYS A 141 -14.89 -4.63 -12.13
CA LYS A 141 -14.04 -5.73 -11.65
C LYS A 141 -13.87 -5.70 -10.13
N VAL A 142 -13.62 -4.52 -9.55
CA VAL A 142 -13.49 -4.33 -8.10
C VAL A 142 -14.81 -4.66 -7.37
N LEU A 143 -15.93 -4.16 -7.88
CA LEU A 143 -17.26 -4.41 -7.30
C LEU A 143 -17.58 -5.90 -7.31
N ASN A 144 -17.37 -6.59 -8.44
CA ASN A 144 -17.63 -8.02 -8.56
C ASN A 144 -16.80 -8.85 -7.57
N ILE A 145 -15.55 -8.46 -7.30
CA ILE A 145 -14.69 -9.13 -6.31
C ILE A 145 -15.27 -8.98 -4.88
N LEU A 146 -15.71 -7.76 -4.52
CA LEU A 146 -16.28 -7.47 -3.20
C LEU A 146 -17.63 -8.16 -3.00
N GLU A 147 -18.53 -8.04 -3.98
CA GLU A 147 -19.83 -8.71 -4.02
C GLU A 147 -19.66 -10.22 -3.94
N GLY A 148 -18.76 -10.80 -4.73
CA GLY A 148 -18.48 -12.23 -4.73
C GLY A 148 -17.98 -12.75 -3.39
N ALA A 149 -17.16 -11.98 -2.67
CA ALA A 149 -16.73 -12.29 -1.32
C ALA A 149 -17.90 -12.26 -0.32
N ILE A 150 -18.78 -11.26 -0.42
CA ILE A 150 -19.98 -11.13 0.41
C ILE A 150 -20.93 -12.31 0.16
N ILE A 151 -21.25 -12.61 -1.09
CA ILE A 151 -22.13 -13.72 -1.48
C ILE A 151 -21.54 -15.06 -1.01
N LYS A 152 -20.24 -15.27 -1.23
CA LYS A 152 -19.58 -16.50 -0.77
C LYS A 152 -19.71 -16.66 0.73
N ARG A 153 -19.45 -15.60 1.49
CA ARG A 153 -19.55 -15.63 2.95
C ARG A 153 -20.99 -15.85 3.44
N LEU A 154 -21.98 -15.22 2.80
CA LEU A 154 -23.40 -15.44 3.07
C LEU A 154 -23.80 -16.90 2.81
N SER A 155 -23.34 -17.50 1.72
CA SER A 155 -23.60 -18.92 1.41
C SER A 155 -22.97 -19.91 2.41
N MET A 156 -22.05 -19.43 3.27
CA MET A 156 -21.47 -20.15 4.39
C MET A 156 -22.21 -19.88 5.71
N GLY A 157 -23.35 -19.18 5.67
CA GLY A 157 -24.13 -18.81 6.85
C GLY A 157 -23.55 -17.66 7.66
N LYS A 158 -22.67 -16.83 7.06
CA LYS A 158 -22.05 -15.67 7.72
C LYS A 158 -22.41 -14.38 7.00
N ASP A 159 -23.06 -13.47 7.70
CA ASP A 159 -23.60 -12.20 7.20
C ASP A 159 -22.73 -10.96 7.48
N HIS A 160 -21.54 -11.17 8.03
CA HIS A 160 -20.61 -10.12 8.42
C HIS A 160 -19.23 -10.32 7.82
N GLY A 161 -18.42 -9.28 7.74
CA GLY A 161 -17.04 -9.40 7.25
C GLY A 161 -16.25 -8.11 7.25
N VAL A 162 -14.95 -8.22 6.99
CA VAL A 162 -14.08 -7.06 6.80
C VAL A 162 -13.27 -7.25 5.53
N ALA A 163 -13.40 -6.30 4.60
CA ALA A 163 -12.57 -6.20 3.40
C ALA A 163 -11.56 -5.08 3.59
N VAL A 164 -10.26 -5.42 3.61
CA VAL A 164 -9.17 -4.44 3.66
C VAL A 164 -8.72 -4.13 2.23
N ILE A 165 -8.85 -2.89 1.80
CA ILE A 165 -8.69 -2.48 0.40
C ILE A 165 -7.59 -1.42 0.37
N ALA A 166 -6.52 -1.66 -0.40
CA ALA A 166 -5.48 -0.64 -0.58
C ALA A 166 -6.03 0.57 -1.34
N GLU A 167 -5.73 1.79 -0.90
CA GLU A 167 -6.11 3.02 -1.61
C GLU A 167 -5.55 3.05 -3.05
N GLY A 168 -4.40 2.41 -3.27
CA GLY A 168 -3.79 2.25 -4.60
C GLY A 168 -4.69 1.51 -5.60
N VAL A 169 -5.76 0.83 -5.14
CA VAL A 169 -6.79 0.29 -6.03
C VAL A 169 -7.47 1.41 -6.83
N ALA A 170 -7.78 2.54 -6.19
CA ALA A 170 -8.37 3.69 -6.89
C ALA A 170 -7.41 4.31 -7.92
N ALA A 171 -6.10 4.25 -7.66
CA ALA A 171 -5.08 4.87 -8.51
C ALA A 171 -4.89 4.20 -9.88
N ARG A 172 -5.35 2.95 -10.04
CA ARG A 172 -5.21 2.15 -11.28
C ARG A 172 -6.53 1.86 -11.97
N LEU A 173 -7.63 2.48 -11.52
CA LEU A 173 -8.90 2.45 -12.24
C LEU A 173 -8.76 3.12 -13.60
N ASP A 174 -9.50 2.63 -14.60
CA ASP A 174 -9.53 3.25 -15.93
C ASP A 174 -9.98 4.72 -15.82
N PRO A 175 -9.13 5.69 -16.19
CA PRO A 175 -9.47 7.11 -16.14
C PRO A 175 -10.63 7.50 -17.08
N GLN A 176 -10.99 6.67 -18.05
CA GLN A 176 -12.12 6.90 -18.94
C GLN A 176 -13.46 6.58 -18.27
N GLU A 177 -13.48 5.65 -17.32
CA GLU A 177 -14.68 5.32 -16.53
C GLU A 177 -14.95 6.34 -15.41
N PHE A 178 -14.01 7.26 -15.13
CA PHE A 178 -14.09 8.19 -14.00
C PHE A 178 -13.78 9.65 -14.37
N SER A 179 -14.80 10.50 -14.37
CA SER A 179 -14.64 11.96 -14.37
C SER A 179 -13.96 12.48 -13.09
N PHE A 180 -14.28 11.91 -11.92
CA PHE A 180 -13.75 12.36 -10.62
C PHE A 180 -12.22 12.19 -10.45
N VAL A 181 -11.60 11.25 -11.16
CA VAL A 181 -10.13 11.05 -11.14
C VAL A 181 -9.43 12.10 -12.02
N LYS A 182 -10.09 12.61 -13.07
CA LYS A 182 -9.57 13.70 -13.90
C LYS A 182 -9.48 15.01 -13.11
N ASP A 183 -10.46 15.27 -12.25
CA ASP A 183 -10.53 16.48 -11.41
C ASP A 183 -9.91 16.29 -10.02
N ALA A 184 -9.33 15.11 -9.74
CA ALA A 184 -8.79 14.83 -8.42
C ALA A 184 -7.58 15.72 -8.10
N PRO A 185 -7.53 16.32 -6.90
CA PRO A 185 -6.42 17.18 -6.49
C PRO A 185 -5.11 16.42 -6.50
N ARG A 186 -4.03 17.08 -6.93
CA ARG A 186 -2.67 16.52 -6.98
C ARG A 186 -1.80 17.12 -5.89
N ASP A 187 -0.84 16.35 -5.38
CA ASP A 187 0.17 16.84 -4.45
C ASP A 187 1.32 17.55 -5.16
N GLU A 188 2.24 18.13 -4.38
CA GLU A 188 3.41 18.87 -4.86
C GLU A 188 4.36 18.02 -5.71
N HIS A 189 4.23 16.69 -5.67
CA HIS A 189 5.00 15.74 -6.48
C HIS A 189 4.25 15.32 -7.76
N GLY A 190 3.02 15.80 -7.96
CA GLY A 190 2.17 15.53 -9.12
C GLY A 190 1.30 14.27 -8.99
N ASN A 191 1.31 13.63 -7.81
CA ASN A 191 0.54 12.42 -7.55
C ASN A 191 -0.88 12.77 -7.13
N ILE A 192 -1.84 11.90 -7.44
CA ILE A 192 -3.25 12.08 -7.04
C ILE A 192 -3.36 11.99 -5.51
N ARG A 193 -4.12 12.89 -4.89
CA ARG A 193 -4.46 12.88 -3.46
C ARG A 193 -5.59 11.89 -3.22
N LEU A 194 -5.26 10.60 -3.25
CA LEU A 194 -6.21 9.50 -3.05
C LEU A 194 -7.02 9.63 -1.75
N ALA A 195 -6.40 10.14 -0.68
CA ALA A 195 -7.06 10.41 0.60
C ALA A 195 -8.21 11.44 0.53
N GLU A 196 -8.34 12.20 -0.56
CA GLU A 196 -9.44 13.15 -0.78
C GLU A 196 -10.54 12.58 -1.69
N ILE A 197 -10.33 11.39 -2.25
CA ILE A 197 -11.35 10.65 -2.99
C ILE A 197 -12.14 9.82 -1.98
N PRO A 198 -13.48 9.95 -1.91
CA PRO A 198 -14.31 9.17 -0.99
C PRO A 198 -14.49 7.72 -1.50
N PHE A 199 -13.38 7.04 -1.82
CA PHE A 199 -13.38 5.75 -2.52
C PHE A 199 -14.13 4.67 -1.74
N GLY A 200 -13.96 4.61 -0.41
CA GLY A 200 -14.71 3.68 0.44
C GLY A 200 -16.22 3.90 0.38
N THR A 201 -16.67 5.16 0.32
CA THR A 201 -18.10 5.50 0.18
C THR A 201 -18.64 5.05 -1.18
N ILE A 202 -17.90 5.31 -2.26
CA ILE A 202 -18.28 4.87 -3.62
C ILE A 202 -18.45 3.36 -3.66
N LEU A 203 -17.47 2.60 -3.18
CA LEU A 203 -17.54 1.14 -3.14
C LEU A 203 -18.72 0.65 -2.30
N LYS A 204 -18.91 1.23 -1.11
CA LYS A 204 -19.99 0.88 -0.20
C LYS A 204 -21.36 1.12 -0.86
N ASP A 205 -21.57 2.26 -1.51
CA ASP A 205 -22.86 2.62 -2.11
C ASP A 205 -23.17 1.74 -3.33
N GLU A 206 -22.22 1.55 -4.25
CA GLU A 206 -22.41 0.70 -5.44
C GLU A 206 -22.64 -0.77 -5.08
N VAL A 207 -21.82 -1.34 -4.18
CA VAL A 207 -22.01 -2.74 -3.73
C VAL A 207 -23.35 -2.90 -3.00
N THR A 208 -23.75 -1.94 -2.16
CA THR A 208 -25.03 -2.01 -1.44
C THR A 208 -26.21 -1.98 -2.40
N LYS A 209 -26.13 -1.12 -3.43
CA LYS A 209 -27.16 -1.02 -4.48
C LYS A 209 -27.29 -2.35 -5.23
N ASP A 210 -26.18 -2.89 -5.73
CA ASP A 210 -26.18 -4.11 -6.53
C ASP A 210 -26.64 -5.34 -5.74
N LEU A 211 -26.22 -5.47 -4.48
CA LEU A 211 -26.71 -6.54 -3.59
C LEU A 211 -28.20 -6.39 -3.29
N LYS A 212 -28.70 -5.16 -3.14
CA LYS A 212 -30.13 -4.91 -2.94
C LYS A 212 -30.96 -5.34 -4.15
N GLU A 213 -30.47 -5.14 -5.37
CA GLU A 213 -31.09 -5.63 -6.60
C GLU A 213 -31.15 -7.16 -6.64
N MET A 214 -30.15 -7.85 -6.07
CA MET A 214 -30.17 -9.31 -5.82
C MET A 214 -31.05 -9.72 -4.64
N GLY A 215 -31.72 -8.77 -3.97
CA GLY A 215 -32.52 -9.00 -2.78
C GLY A 215 -31.72 -9.44 -1.55
N ILE A 216 -30.41 -9.13 -1.52
CA ILE A 216 -29.52 -9.28 -0.37
C ILE A 216 -29.53 -7.95 0.39
N LYS A 217 -29.93 -7.98 1.67
CA LYS A 217 -29.89 -6.82 2.54
C LYS A 217 -28.69 -6.95 3.47
N ILE A 218 -27.72 -6.06 3.33
CA ILE A 218 -26.53 -6.02 4.17
C ILE A 218 -26.17 -4.58 4.49
N THR A 219 -25.65 -4.35 5.69
CA THR A 219 -25.11 -3.04 6.07
C THR A 219 -23.62 -3.04 5.81
N ILE A 220 -23.13 -2.04 5.08
CA ILE A 220 -21.70 -1.84 4.82
C ILE A 220 -21.28 -0.48 5.41
N VAL A 221 -20.17 -0.46 6.11
CA VAL A 221 -19.56 0.76 6.68
C VAL A 221 -18.18 0.96 6.07
N ALA A 222 -17.95 2.13 5.49
CA ALA A 222 -16.62 2.52 5.01
C ALA A 222 -15.81 3.14 6.16
N LYS A 223 -14.53 2.77 6.24
CA LYS A 223 -13.55 3.32 7.19
C LYS A 223 -12.21 3.51 6.50
N ASP A 224 -11.59 4.66 6.72
CA ASP A 224 -10.21 4.90 6.31
C ASP A 224 -9.30 4.61 7.49
N ILE A 225 -8.22 3.85 7.25
CA ILE A 225 -7.17 3.60 8.24
C ILE A 225 -5.82 3.98 7.62
N GLY A 226 -5.13 4.92 8.26
CA GLY A 226 -3.85 5.38 7.74
C GLY A 226 -3.09 6.38 8.60
N TYR A 227 -3.70 7.52 8.93
CA TYR A 227 -3.01 8.57 9.69
C TYR A 227 -2.63 8.11 11.10
N GLU A 228 -3.51 7.36 11.74
CA GLU A 228 -3.30 6.73 13.03
C GLU A 228 -2.16 5.69 13.01
N LEU A 229 -1.91 5.06 11.86
CA LEU A 229 -0.82 4.10 11.71
C LEU A 229 0.56 4.78 11.69
N ARG A 230 0.63 6.03 11.21
CA ARG A 230 1.87 6.78 11.03
C ARG A 230 2.43 7.37 12.32
N CYS A 231 1.57 7.56 13.33
CA CYS A 231 1.94 8.21 14.59
C CYS A 231 1.99 7.26 15.79
N ASN A 232 1.76 5.97 15.57
CA ASN A 232 1.87 4.96 16.62
C ASN A 232 3.31 4.87 17.13
N PRO A 233 3.54 4.77 18.45
CA PRO A 233 4.87 4.52 18.99
C PRO A 233 5.49 3.25 18.38
N PRO A 234 6.78 3.28 18.02
CA PRO A 234 7.41 2.17 17.33
C PRO A 234 7.46 0.91 18.20
N THR A 235 7.27 -0.24 17.56
CA THR A 235 7.44 -1.57 18.17
C THR A 235 8.89 -1.83 18.53
N ALA A 236 9.16 -2.89 19.29
CA ALA A 236 10.54 -3.29 19.61
C ALA A 236 11.38 -3.50 18.34
N PHE A 237 10.78 -4.10 17.30
CA PHE A 237 11.42 -4.29 16.00
C PHE A 237 11.87 -2.96 15.38
N ASP A 238 10.95 -2.01 15.18
CA ASP A 238 11.29 -0.74 14.52
C ASP A 238 12.25 0.11 15.38
N ARG A 239 12.17 0.05 16.71
CA ARG A 239 13.14 0.72 17.60
C ARG A 239 14.56 0.17 17.42
N GLN A 240 14.71 -1.16 17.37
CA GLN A 240 16.02 -1.78 17.18
C GLN A 240 16.52 -1.55 15.75
N TYR A 241 15.66 -1.74 14.75
CA TYR A 241 16.00 -1.59 13.34
C TYR A 241 16.44 -0.16 13.01
N THR A 242 15.73 0.86 13.49
CA THR A 242 16.11 2.27 13.29
C THR A 242 17.42 2.64 14.00
N ARG A 243 17.70 2.08 15.18
CA ARG A 243 19.02 2.24 15.84
C ARG A 243 20.15 1.65 14.99
N ASN A 244 19.96 0.44 14.47
CA ASN A 244 20.93 -0.21 13.61
C ASN A 244 21.15 0.55 12.30
N LEU A 245 20.08 1.06 11.68
CA LEU A 245 20.14 1.89 10.48
C LEU A 245 20.88 3.21 10.73
N GLY A 246 20.58 3.90 11.84
CA GLY A 246 21.24 5.15 12.21
C GLY A 246 22.73 4.97 12.47
N TYR A 247 23.10 3.94 13.24
CA TYR A 247 24.50 3.56 13.45
C TYR A 247 25.21 3.22 12.14
N SER A 248 24.56 2.42 11.29
CA SER A 248 25.09 2.01 9.99
C SER A 248 25.31 3.19 9.04
N ALA A 249 24.38 4.15 9.02
CA ALA A 249 24.47 5.35 8.21
C ALA A 249 25.64 6.23 8.64
N ALA A 250 25.78 6.48 9.95
CA ALA A 250 26.90 7.25 10.48
C ALA A 250 28.24 6.57 10.16
N ARG A 251 28.35 5.25 10.42
CA ARG A 251 29.57 4.49 10.12
C ARG A 251 29.91 4.51 8.63
N PHE A 252 28.95 4.25 7.75
CA PHE A 252 29.16 4.27 6.31
C PHE A 252 29.76 5.59 5.82
N LEU A 253 29.23 6.72 6.30
CA LEU A 253 29.74 8.05 5.94
C LEU A 253 31.12 8.35 6.55
N LEU A 254 31.36 7.96 7.81
CA LEU A 254 32.64 8.16 8.49
C LEU A 254 33.77 7.32 7.86
N ASP A 255 33.45 6.12 7.38
CA ASP A 255 34.37 5.22 6.67
C ASP A 255 34.63 5.65 5.21
N GLY A 256 34.10 6.81 4.80
CA GLY A 256 34.34 7.40 3.47
C GLY A 256 33.31 7.03 2.41
N GLY A 257 32.22 6.35 2.77
CA GLY A 257 31.11 6.05 1.87
C GLY A 257 30.26 7.28 1.51
N SER A 258 29.62 7.23 0.35
CA SER A 258 28.60 8.18 -0.13
C SER A 258 27.73 7.51 -1.20
N GLY A 259 26.58 8.09 -1.53
CA GLY A 259 25.80 7.70 -2.70
C GLY A 259 25.01 6.41 -2.55
N ALA A 260 24.52 6.11 -1.35
CA ALA A 260 23.80 4.87 -1.09
C ALA A 260 22.61 5.02 -0.13
N MET A 261 21.61 4.16 -0.30
CA MET A 261 20.63 3.87 0.72
C MET A 261 21.16 2.78 1.65
N ILE A 262 21.00 3.01 2.96
CA ILE A 262 21.51 2.13 4.00
C ILE A 262 20.48 1.04 4.29
N LEU A 263 20.92 -0.21 4.14
CA LEU A 263 20.19 -1.39 4.57
C LEU A 263 20.95 -2.05 5.73
N PHE A 264 20.21 -2.67 6.65
CA PHE A 264 20.76 -3.54 7.69
C PHE A 264 20.16 -4.94 7.53
N LYS A 265 20.99 -5.91 7.14
CA LYS A 265 20.58 -7.29 6.84
C LYS A 265 21.61 -8.27 7.39
N ASP A 266 21.17 -9.38 7.96
CA ASP A 266 22.03 -10.46 8.44
C ASP A 266 23.12 -9.97 9.43
N GLY A 267 22.75 -9.00 10.27
CA GLY A 267 23.65 -8.36 11.24
C GLY A 267 24.69 -7.41 10.65
N LYS A 268 24.60 -7.08 9.35
CA LYS A 268 25.58 -6.29 8.62
C LYS A 268 24.95 -5.06 7.96
N THR A 269 25.74 -3.99 7.87
CA THR A 269 25.43 -2.85 7.01
C THR A 269 25.66 -3.25 5.56
N THR A 270 24.64 -3.07 4.73
CA THR A 270 24.71 -3.31 3.29
C THR A 270 24.27 -2.03 2.58
N PRO A 271 25.19 -1.20 2.06
CA PRO A 271 24.79 -0.05 1.26
C PRO A 271 24.26 -0.51 -0.10
N ILE A 272 23.13 0.06 -0.54
CA ILE A 272 22.61 -0.09 -1.89
C ILE A 272 22.87 1.21 -2.64
N PRO A 273 23.75 1.22 -3.67
CA PRO A 273 24.05 2.42 -4.45
C PRO A 273 22.78 3.09 -4.98
N PHE A 274 22.74 4.42 -5.00
CA PHE A 274 21.58 5.15 -5.53
C PHE A 274 21.26 4.78 -6.98
N ALA A 275 22.28 4.52 -7.81
CA ALA A 275 22.09 4.07 -9.18
C ALA A 275 21.25 2.78 -9.27
N ASP A 276 21.42 1.87 -8.31
CA ASP A 276 20.67 0.61 -8.26
C ASP A 276 19.23 0.82 -7.78
N LEU A 277 18.88 1.97 -7.21
CA LEU A 277 17.50 2.26 -6.79
C LEU A 277 16.66 2.82 -7.93
N MET A 278 17.29 3.32 -8.98
CA MET A 278 16.63 4.07 -10.06
C MET A 278 16.05 3.14 -11.11
N ASP A 279 14.88 3.50 -11.62
CA ASP A 279 14.29 2.94 -12.82
C ASP A 279 14.93 3.62 -14.04
N PRO A 280 15.64 2.88 -14.90
CA PRO A 280 16.30 3.46 -16.07
C PRO A 280 15.32 4.05 -17.09
N LYS A 281 14.04 3.65 -17.09
CA LYS A 281 13.03 4.15 -18.02
C LYS A 281 12.43 5.47 -17.56
N THR A 282 12.14 5.59 -16.27
CA THR A 282 11.44 6.75 -15.71
C THR A 282 12.37 7.77 -15.10
N GLY A 283 13.62 7.39 -14.80
CA GLY A 283 14.57 8.23 -14.09
C GLY A 283 14.14 8.54 -12.65
N LYS A 284 13.23 7.73 -12.08
CA LYS A 284 12.74 7.84 -10.69
C LYS A 284 13.13 6.60 -9.88
N THR A 285 13.00 6.65 -8.56
CA THR A 285 13.18 5.48 -7.69
C THR A 285 12.20 4.36 -8.09
N ARG A 286 12.71 3.13 -8.20
CA ARG A 286 11.88 1.93 -8.43
C ARG A 286 10.94 1.72 -7.25
N ILE A 287 9.70 1.35 -7.55
CA ILE A 287 8.70 1.03 -6.54
C ILE A 287 8.67 -0.49 -6.36
N ARG A 288 8.79 -0.95 -5.11
CA ARG A 288 8.61 -2.34 -4.75
C ARG A 288 7.13 -2.63 -4.52
N THR A 289 6.49 -3.30 -5.47
CA THR A 289 5.11 -3.78 -5.33
C THR A 289 5.06 -5.14 -4.63
N VAL A 290 3.86 -5.56 -4.23
CA VAL A 290 3.63 -6.94 -3.77
C VAL A 290 3.91 -7.91 -4.92
N ASP A 291 4.68 -8.97 -4.66
CA ASP A 291 4.84 -10.09 -5.58
C ASP A 291 3.67 -11.06 -5.41
N ILE A 292 2.73 -11.03 -6.35
CA ILE A 292 1.54 -11.90 -6.36
C ILE A 292 1.86 -13.36 -6.71
N HIS A 293 3.10 -13.66 -7.10
CA HIS A 293 3.56 -15.03 -7.32
C HIS A 293 4.28 -15.61 -6.10
N SER A 294 4.61 -14.77 -5.11
CA SER A 294 5.26 -15.22 -3.87
C SER A 294 4.36 -16.13 -3.02
N GLU A 295 4.97 -17.06 -2.29
CA GLU A 295 4.24 -17.91 -1.33
C GLU A 295 3.53 -17.09 -0.23
N ILE A 296 4.09 -15.92 0.13
CA ILE A 296 3.47 -15.00 1.10
C ILE A 296 2.09 -14.54 0.58
N TYR A 297 2.03 -14.08 -0.67
CA TYR A 297 0.75 -13.68 -1.26
C TYR A 297 -0.18 -14.87 -1.49
N GLN A 298 0.33 -15.99 -2.01
CA GLN A 298 -0.50 -17.18 -2.27
C GLN A 298 -1.13 -17.72 -0.98
N THR A 299 -0.36 -17.74 0.11
CA THR A 299 -0.86 -18.11 1.45
C THR A 299 -1.96 -17.17 1.88
N ALA A 300 -1.71 -15.86 1.84
CA ALA A 300 -2.73 -14.86 2.17
C ALA A 300 -4.00 -15.05 1.34
N ARG A 301 -3.88 -15.16 0.01
CA ARG A 301 -5.00 -15.31 -0.92
C ARG A 301 -5.81 -16.59 -0.69
N ARG A 302 -5.16 -17.67 -0.22
CA ARG A 302 -5.80 -18.96 0.07
C ARG A 302 -6.70 -18.92 1.31
N TYR A 303 -6.33 -18.13 2.33
CA TYR A 303 -7.12 -17.99 3.56
C TYR A 303 -8.27 -16.96 3.44
N MET A 304 -8.26 -16.11 2.41
CA MET A 304 -9.34 -15.16 2.16
C MET A 304 -10.63 -15.86 1.69
N ILE A 305 -11.77 -15.33 2.12
CA ILE A 305 -13.08 -15.71 1.57
C ILE A 305 -13.34 -14.88 0.32
N ARG A 306 -12.84 -15.40 -0.81
CA ARG A 306 -13.08 -14.86 -2.15
C ARG A 306 -13.48 -15.98 -3.08
N LEU A 307 -14.19 -15.64 -4.15
CA LEU A 307 -14.46 -16.58 -5.22
C LEU A 307 -13.14 -17.06 -5.84
N ASN A 308 -13.11 -18.34 -6.19
CA ASN A 308 -12.04 -19.05 -6.88
C ASN A 308 -12.66 -19.92 -7.98
N PRO A 309 -11.88 -20.43 -8.95
CA PRO A 309 -12.41 -21.23 -10.06
C PRO A 309 -13.25 -22.45 -9.64
N ASP A 310 -12.98 -23.04 -8.47
CA ASP A 310 -13.73 -24.19 -7.96
C ASP A 310 -15.11 -23.81 -7.41
N ASP A 311 -15.28 -22.56 -6.97
CA ASP A 311 -16.59 -22.05 -6.53
C ASP A 311 -17.57 -21.92 -7.71
N LEU A 312 -17.06 -21.86 -8.95
CA LEU A 312 -17.86 -21.71 -10.17
C LEU A 312 -18.27 -23.05 -10.81
N LYS A 313 -18.21 -24.14 -10.04
CA LYS A 313 -18.50 -25.49 -10.51
C LYS A 313 -19.45 -26.21 -9.55
N GLY A 314 -20.16 -27.21 -10.09
CA GLY A 314 -20.95 -28.16 -9.32
C GLY A 314 -21.95 -27.51 -8.34
N ASP A 315 -22.05 -28.09 -7.15
CA ASP A 315 -23.00 -27.64 -6.13
C ASP A 315 -22.56 -26.37 -5.40
N ALA A 316 -21.27 -26.01 -5.45
CA ALA A 316 -20.79 -24.72 -4.95
C ALA A 316 -21.41 -23.57 -5.75
N LEU A 317 -21.37 -23.67 -7.08
CA LEU A 317 -21.96 -22.67 -7.97
C LEU A 317 -23.46 -22.52 -7.74
N LYS A 318 -24.20 -23.63 -7.65
CA LYS A 318 -25.65 -23.59 -7.42
C LYS A 318 -25.96 -22.82 -6.14
N ARG A 319 -25.29 -23.16 -5.04
CA ARG A 319 -25.48 -22.49 -3.75
C ARG A 319 -25.19 -20.99 -3.80
N LEU A 320 -24.13 -20.59 -4.50
CA LEU A 320 -23.76 -19.18 -4.66
C LEU A 320 -24.77 -18.42 -5.52
N ALA A 321 -25.19 -19.02 -6.63
CA ALA A 321 -26.20 -18.46 -7.52
C ALA A 321 -27.55 -18.31 -6.81
N ASP A 322 -27.97 -19.31 -6.04
CA ASP A 322 -29.17 -19.28 -5.20
C ASP A 322 -29.08 -18.16 -4.15
N THR A 323 -27.93 -18.02 -3.48
CA THR A 323 -27.68 -16.94 -2.50
C THR A 323 -27.82 -15.56 -3.15
N ALA A 324 -27.35 -15.42 -4.39
CA ALA A 324 -27.40 -14.19 -5.18
C ALA A 324 -28.71 -14.03 -5.99
N LYS A 325 -29.67 -14.96 -5.84
CA LYS A 325 -30.97 -14.98 -6.55
C LYS A 325 -30.83 -14.82 -8.07
N MET A 326 -29.86 -15.50 -8.66
CA MET A 326 -29.63 -15.52 -10.09
C MET A 326 -29.38 -16.95 -10.58
N SER A 327 -29.45 -17.16 -11.89
CA SER A 327 -29.10 -18.47 -12.45
C SER A 327 -27.59 -18.75 -12.34
N PRO A 328 -27.16 -20.03 -12.33
CA PRO A 328 -25.74 -20.39 -12.36
C PRO A 328 -24.94 -19.79 -13.52
N ASP A 329 -25.56 -19.62 -14.69
CA ASP A 329 -24.90 -19.05 -15.86
C ASP A 329 -24.75 -17.53 -15.76
N GLU A 330 -25.75 -16.83 -15.25
CA GLU A 330 -25.64 -15.40 -14.92
C GLU A 330 -24.57 -15.14 -13.85
N PHE A 331 -24.53 -15.99 -12.81
CA PHE A 331 -23.52 -15.91 -11.77
C PHE A 331 -22.11 -16.06 -12.35
N LYS A 332 -21.89 -17.08 -13.18
CA LYS A 332 -20.61 -17.27 -13.88
C LYS A 332 -20.26 -16.09 -14.79
N LYS A 333 -21.23 -15.57 -15.54
CA LYS A 333 -20.99 -14.44 -16.43
C LYS A 333 -20.56 -13.19 -15.67
N ARG A 334 -21.14 -12.94 -14.50
CA ARG A 334 -20.83 -11.76 -13.66
C ARG A 334 -19.55 -11.94 -12.85
N PHE A 335 -19.35 -13.09 -12.22
CA PHE A 335 -18.30 -13.32 -11.23
C PHE A 335 -17.20 -14.29 -11.70
N GLY A 336 -17.20 -14.66 -12.98
CA GLY A 336 -16.28 -15.64 -13.57
C GLY A 336 -14.89 -15.12 -13.90
N GLU A 337 -14.70 -13.80 -13.87
CA GLU A 337 -13.42 -13.15 -14.13
C GLU A 337 -12.62 -13.00 -12.83
N PHE A 338 -11.41 -13.57 -12.79
CA PHE A 338 -10.51 -13.54 -11.63
C PHE A 338 -9.36 -12.55 -11.81
#